data_AF-A0A1G4VS67-F1
#
_entry.id   AF-A0A1G4VS67-F1
#
_cell.length_a   1.000
_cell.length_b   1.000
_cell.length_c   1.000
_cell.angle_alpha   90.00
_cell.angle_beta   90.00
_cell.angle_gamma   90.00
#
_symmetry.space_group_name_H-M   'P 1'
#
loop_
_entity.id
_entity.type
_entity.pdbx_description
1 polymer ?
#
loop_
_entity_poly.entity_id
_entity_poly.type
_entity_poly.pdbx_seq_one_letter_code
_entity_poly.pdbx_strand_id
1 'polypeptide(L)'
;MFHATRSRAEAAFEAANGIATLPAFGTWGGTASDAAKNAIEATRKDLDAHGNEALAVARAASKAAEDIEQVKNDLATLRAEAESLGMAIDSATNTVVAGPGAAGGPPMEIELKREQLQPKLDAILAEAAAADAALTQAISMATGDTPIPDSPLPQ
;
A
#
# COMPACT_ATOMS: atom_id res chain seq x y z
N MET A 1 -10.09 -6.89 -1.20
CA MET A 1 -8.87 -7.26 -0.44
C MET A 1 -8.89 -6.72 0.98
N PHE A 2 -9.05 -5.41 1.22
CA PHE A 2 -9.14 -4.82 2.58
C PHE A 2 -10.03 -5.57 3.58
N HIS A 3 -11.28 -5.86 3.20
CA HIS A 3 -12.22 -6.61 4.05
C HIS A 3 -11.76 -8.04 4.34
N ALA A 4 -11.08 -8.69 3.40
CA ALA A 4 -10.60 -10.06 3.58
C ALA A 4 -9.38 -10.10 4.52
N THR A 5 -8.44 -9.16 4.40
CA THR A 5 -7.27 -9.08 5.28
C THR A 5 -7.68 -8.69 6.70
N ARG A 6 -8.62 -7.75 6.85
CA ARG A 6 -9.18 -7.39 8.15
C ARG A 6 -9.95 -8.54 8.79
N SER A 7 -10.81 -9.22 8.03
CA SER A 7 -11.53 -10.41 8.51
C SER A 7 -10.59 -11.54 8.91
N ARG A 8 -9.48 -11.72 8.19
CA ARG A 8 -8.41 -12.67 8.56
C ARG A 8 -7.73 -12.27 9.87
N ALA A 9 -7.45 -10.99 10.10
CA ALA A 9 -6.90 -10.51 11.36
C ALA A 9 -7.87 -10.76 12.52
N GLU A 10 -9.14 -10.40 12.35
CA GLU A 10 -10.21 -10.61 13.35
C GLU A 10 -10.34 -12.10 13.70
N ALA A 11 -10.37 -12.99 12.70
CA ALA A 11 -10.43 -14.42 12.91
C ALA A 11 -9.18 -14.99 13.62
N ALA A 12 -7.98 -14.47 13.34
CA ALA A 12 -6.75 -14.90 14.00
C ALA A 12 -6.75 -14.52 15.49
N PHE A 13 -7.16 -13.29 15.83
CA PHE A 13 -7.28 -12.85 17.23
C PHE A 13 -8.39 -13.60 17.98
N GLU A 14 -9.53 -13.86 17.32
CA GLU A 14 -10.62 -14.65 17.91
C GLU A 14 -10.16 -16.08 18.21
N ALA A 15 -9.43 -16.72 17.29
CA ALA A 15 -8.84 -18.04 17.53
C ALA A 15 -7.82 -18.02 18.67
N ALA A 16 -6.94 -17.02 18.73
CA ALA A 16 -5.95 -16.88 19.81
C ALA A 16 -6.61 -16.73 21.19
N ASN A 17 -7.70 -15.94 21.29
CA ASN A 17 -8.49 -15.80 22.51
C ASN A 17 -9.29 -17.07 22.85
N GLY A 18 -9.86 -17.75 21.86
CA GLY A 18 -10.58 -19.01 22.05
C GLY A 18 -9.66 -20.08 22.65
N ILE A 19 -8.44 -20.22 22.13
CA ILE A 19 -7.44 -21.14 22.67
C ILE A 19 -7.07 -20.79 24.13
N ALA A 20 -7.00 -19.51 24.49
CA ALA A 20 -6.70 -19.07 25.86
C ALA A 20 -7.74 -19.48 26.90
N THR A 21 -8.98 -19.75 26.47
CA THR A 21 -10.14 -19.98 27.36
C THR A 21 -10.59 -21.45 27.39
N LEU A 22 -9.87 -22.36 26.73
CA LEU A 22 -10.25 -23.77 26.65
C LEU A 22 -10.22 -24.47 28.03
N PRO A 23 -11.37 -25.01 28.52
CA PRO A 23 -11.47 -25.65 29.83
C PRO A 23 -10.66 -26.95 29.98
N ALA A 24 -10.23 -27.55 28.87
CA ALA A 24 -9.54 -28.85 28.82
C ALA A 24 -8.21 -28.90 29.59
N PHE A 25 -7.63 -27.74 29.94
CA PHE A 25 -6.38 -27.63 30.70
C PHE A 25 -6.55 -27.63 32.23
N GLY A 26 -7.78 -27.60 32.74
CA GLY A 26 -8.04 -27.55 34.18
C GLY A 26 -7.79 -28.88 34.92
N THR A 27 -7.91 -30.01 34.22
CA THR A 27 -7.92 -31.36 34.84
C THR A 27 -6.78 -32.27 34.41
N TRP A 28 -5.96 -31.85 33.43
CA TRP A 28 -4.85 -32.65 32.90
C TRP A 28 -3.52 -32.10 33.41
N GLY A 29 -2.73 -32.92 34.11
CA GLY A 29 -1.46 -32.54 34.74
C GLY A 29 -0.29 -33.44 34.34
N GLY A 30 0.94 -32.99 34.61
CA GLY A 30 2.18 -33.67 34.26
C GLY A 30 2.89 -33.07 33.04
N THR A 31 4.06 -33.61 32.68
CA THR A 31 4.95 -33.10 31.63
C THR A 31 4.28 -32.97 30.25
N ALA A 32 3.32 -33.84 29.94
CA ALA A 32 2.53 -33.75 28.71
C ALA A 32 1.59 -32.53 28.70
N SER A 33 1.03 -32.15 29.86
CA SER A 33 0.22 -30.94 30.00
C SER A 33 1.07 -29.68 29.83
N ASP A 34 2.27 -29.66 30.41
CA ASP A 34 3.16 -28.49 30.30
C ASP A 34 3.67 -28.31 28.86
N ALA A 35 4.00 -29.40 28.17
CA ALA A 35 4.33 -29.38 26.75
C ALA A 35 3.16 -28.87 25.89
N ALA A 36 1.92 -29.31 26.18
CA ALA A 36 0.72 -28.85 25.48
C ALA A 36 0.46 -27.35 25.71
N LYS A 37 0.61 -26.85 26.94
CA LYS A 37 0.49 -25.42 27.27
C LYS A 37 1.50 -24.58 26.50
N ASN A 38 2.76 -25.02 26.46
CA ASN A 38 3.82 -24.31 25.73
C ASN A 38 3.54 -24.27 24.22
N ALA A 39 3.11 -25.38 23.63
CA ALA A 39 2.75 -25.45 22.20
C ALA A 39 1.57 -24.52 21.86
N ILE A 40 0.63 -24.41 22.78
CA ILE A 40 -0.53 -23.51 22.66
C ILE A 40 -0.13 -22.06 22.79
N GLU A 41 0.72 -21.72 23.77
CA GLU A 41 1.26 -20.37 23.90
C GLU A 41 2.04 -19.96 22.65
N ALA A 42 2.81 -20.87 22.05
CA ALA A 42 3.46 -20.64 20.75
C ALA A 42 2.42 -20.39 19.65
N THR A 43 1.41 -21.26 19.53
CA THR A 43 0.33 -21.11 18.53
C THR A 43 -0.41 -19.77 18.68
N ARG A 44 -0.66 -19.34 19.91
CA ARG A 44 -1.29 -18.04 20.18
C ARG A 44 -0.42 -16.88 19.70
N LYS A 45 0.88 -16.91 20.02
CA LYS A 45 1.84 -15.89 19.57
C LYS A 45 1.91 -15.82 18.04
N ASP A 46 1.89 -16.97 17.37
CA ASP A 46 1.90 -17.03 15.90
C ASP A 46 0.61 -16.45 15.30
N LEU A 47 -0.55 -16.73 15.90
CA LEU A 47 -1.83 -16.16 15.47
C LEU A 47 -1.90 -14.64 15.71
N ASP A 48 -1.38 -14.17 16.84
CA ASP A 48 -1.28 -12.73 17.13
C ASP A 48 -0.35 -12.03 16.13
N ALA A 49 0.79 -12.66 15.77
CA ALA A 49 1.70 -12.15 14.74
C ALA A 49 1.02 -12.06 13.36
N HIS A 50 0.34 -13.12 12.92
CA HIS A 50 -0.43 -13.11 11.67
C HIS A 50 -1.54 -12.04 11.66
N GLY A 51 -2.20 -11.82 12.80
CA GLY A 51 -3.20 -10.77 12.94
C GLY A 51 -2.61 -9.36 12.72
N ASN A 52 -1.42 -9.12 13.28
CA ASN A 52 -0.70 -7.86 13.10
C ASN A 52 -0.21 -7.65 11.66
N GLU A 53 0.34 -8.69 11.02
CA GLU A 53 0.74 -8.67 9.60
C GLU A 53 -0.44 -8.34 8.68
N ALA A 54 -1.59 -9.00 8.91
CA ALA A 54 -2.80 -8.77 8.15
C ALA A 54 -3.34 -7.34 8.31
N LEU A 55 -3.24 -6.75 9.51
CA LEU A 55 -3.57 -5.34 9.76
C LEU A 55 -2.60 -4.39 9.05
N ALA A 56 -1.29 -4.69 9.02
CA ALA A 56 -0.30 -3.86 8.34
C ALA A 56 -0.57 -3.79 6.83
N VAL A 57 -0.85 -4.93 6.18
CA VAL A 57 -1.24 -4.97 4.76
C VAL A 57 -2.53 -4.22 4.51
N ALA A 58 -3.53 -4.39 5.38
CA ALA A 58 -4.81 -3.70 5.23
C ALA A 58 -4.63 -2.18 5.25
N ARG A 59 -3.80 -1.65 6.16
CA ARG A 59 -3.51 -0.22 6.26
C ARG A 59 -2.74 0.30 5.05
N ALA A 60 -1.71 -0.41 4.60
CA ALA A 60 -0.95 -0.02 3.42
C ALA A 60 -1.81 -0.04 2.15
N ALA A 61 -2.69 -1.04 2.00
CA ALA A 61 -3.64 -1.09 0.89
C ALA A 61 -4.66 0.06 0.93
N SER A 62 -5.14 0.44 2.12
CA SER A 62 -6.01 1.62 2.28
C SER A 62 -5.30 2.90 1.86
N LYS A 63 -4.08 3.12 2.36
CA LYS A 63 -3.27 4.29 1.99
C LYS A 63 -2.96 4.32 0.48
N ALA A 64 -2.53 3.20 -0.09
CA ALA A 64 -2.28 3.12 -1.53
C ALA A 64 -3.53 3.43 -2.36
N ALA A 65 -4.74 3.05 -1.90
CA ALA A 65 -5.98 3.41 -2.58
C ALA A 65 -6.25 4.93 -2.53
N GLU A 66 -6.04 5.56 -1.38
CA GLU A 66 -6.16 7.02 -1.22
C GLU A 66 -5.14 7.75 -2.11
N ASP A 67 -3.89 7.32 -2.09
CA ASP A 67 -2.81 7.90 -2.89
C ASP A 67 -3.10 7.75 -4.40
N ILE A 68 -3.62 6.61 -4.85
CA ILE A 68 -4.02 6.40 -6.25
C ILE A 68 -5.17 7.32 -6.66
N GLU A 69 -6.16 7.56 -5.79
CA GLU A 69 -7.23 8.53 -6.07
C GLU A 69 -6.68 9.96 -6.17
N GLN A 70 -5.70 10.31 -5.33
CA GLN A 70 -5.01 11.59 -5.43
C GLN A 70 -4.24 11.72 -6.76
N VAL A 71 -3.45 10.71 -7.14
CA VAL A 71 -2.74 10.66 -8.44
C VAL A 71 -3.70 10.83 -9.61
N LYS A 72 -4.88 10.20 -9.59
CA LYS A 72 -5.89 10.36 -10.64
C LYS A 72 -6.39 11.80 -10.74
N ASN A 73 -6.67 12.42 -9.60
CA ASN A 73 -7.16 13.80 -9.54
C ASN A 73 -6.10 14.79 -10.03
N ASP A 74 -4.85 14.61 -9.63
CA ASP A 74 -3.73 15.44 -10.05
C ASP A 74 -3.45 15.29 -11.54
N LEU A 75 -3.49 14.06 -12.06
CA LEU A 75 -3.35 13.82 -13.49
C LEU A 75 -4.49 14.41 -14.31
N ALA A 76 -5.73 14.35 -13.82
CA ALA A 76 -6.87 14.99 -14.48
C ALA A 76 -6.71 16.51 -14.51
N THR A 77 -6.26 17.11 -13.41
CA THR A 77 -5.95 18.55 -13.32
C THR A 77 -4.84 18.94 -14.29
N LEU A 78 -3.76 18.16 -14.34
CA LEU A 78 -2.63 18.42 -15.24
C LEU A 78 -3.04 18.27 -16.71
N ARG A 79 -3.90 17.31 -17.06
CA ARG A 79 -4.45 17.20 -18.42
C ARG A 79 -5.23 18.44 -18.82
N ALA A 80 -6.10 18.94 -17.94
CA ALA A 80 -6.85 20.17 -18.20
C ALA A 80 -5.93 21.40 -18.33
N GLU A 81 -4.89 21.50 -17.50
CA GLU A 81 -3.87 22.56 -17.62
C GLU A 81 -3.14 22.45 -18.96
N ALA A 82 -2.67 21.25 -19.33
CA ALA A 82 -1.99 21.02 -20.60
C ALA A 82 -2.87 21.40 -21.79
N GLU A 83 -4.14 20.96 -21.81
CA GLU A 83 -5.11 21.31 -22.85
C GLU A 83 -5.32 22.83 -22.96
N SER A 84 -5.43 23.53 -21.82
CA SER A 84 -5.58 25.00 -21.81
C SER A 84 -4.37 25.74 -22.42
N LEU A 85 -3.20 25.11 -22.39
CA LEU A 85 -1.95 25.62 -22.98
C LEU A 85 -1.73 25.13 -24.43
N GLY A 86 -2.66 24.35 -24.97
CA GLY A 86 -2.55 23.72 -26.29
C GLY A 86 -1.63 22.49 -26.32
N MET A 87 -1.23 21.99 -25.15
CA MET A 87 -0.39 20.81 -24.95
C MET A 87 -1.25 19.57 -24.66
N ALA A 88 -0.63 18.40 -24.68
CA ALA A 88 -1.27 17.14 -24.32
C ALA A 88 -0.27 16.22 -23.59
N ILE A 89 -0.78 15.24 -22.85
CA ILE A 89 0.03 14.20 -22.22
C ILE A 89 -0.03 12.94 -23.08
N ASP A 90 1.12 12.45 -23.54
CA ASP A 90 1.25 11.14 -24.16
C ASP A 90 1.45 10.07 -23.09
N SER A 91 0.43 9.26 -22.84
CA SER A 91 0.47 8.18 -21.86
C SER A 91 1.34 7.00 -22.26
N ALA A 92 1.71 6.86 -23.54
CA ALA A 92 2.59 5.78 -23.97
C ALA A 92 4.06 6.07 -23.64
N THR A 93 4.44 7.34 -23.70
CA THR A 93 5.82 7.78 -23.45
C THR A 93 6.00 8.51 -22.12
N ASN A 94 4.90 8.81 -21.40
CA ASN A 94 4.90 9.62 -20.19
C ASN A 94 5.51 11.02 -20.40
N THR A 95 5.23 11.63 -21.56
CA THR A 95 5.77 12.95 -21.92
C THR A 95 4.68 13.95 -22.25
N VAL A 96 4.98 15.23 -22.04
CA VAL A 96 4.15 16.34 -22.51
C VAL A 96 4.52 16.68 -23.96
N VAL A 97 3.53 16.61 -24.84
CA VAL A 97 3.66 16.83 -26.28
C VAL A 97 2.79 18.00 -26.74
N ALA A 98 3.09 18.54 -27.92
CA ALA A 98 2.22 19.54 -28.55
C ALA A 98 0.87 18.89 -28.87
N GLY A 99 -0.21 19.48 -28.35
CA GLY A 99 -1.57 19.07 -28.66
C GLY A 99 -2.08 19.75 -29.94
N PRO A 100 -3.33 19.47 -30.34
CA PRO A 100 -3.95 20.10 -31.50
C PRO A 100 -3.95 21.64 -31.45
N GLY A 101 -4.08 22.22 -30.24
CA GLY A 101 -4.09 23.67 -30.03
C GLY A 101 -2.72 24.35 -30.18
N ALA A 102 -1.62 23.60 -30.16
CA ALA A 102 -0.27 24.11 -30.39
C ALA A 102 0.36 23.59 -31.71
N ALA A 103 -0.43 22.89 -32.55
CA ALA A 103 0.04 22.32 -33.81
C ALA A 103 0.54 23.43 -34.75
N GLY A 104 1.83 23.41 -35.08
CA GLY A 104 2.47 24.45 -35.92
C GLY A 104 2.86 25.73 -35.17
N GLY A 105 2.76 25.76 -33.84
CA GLY A 105 3.25 26.86 -33.01
C GLY A 105 4.78 27.00 -33.00
N PRO A 106 5.32 28.12 -32.49
CA PRO A 106 6.76 28.33 -32.41
C PRO A 106 7.43 27.24 -31.55
N PRO A 107 8.50 26.57 -32.04
CA PRO A 107 9.15 25.49 -31.29
C PRO A 107 9.61 25.90 -29.88
N MET A 108 10.06 27.14 -29.72
CA MET A 108 10.49 27.69 -28.43
C MET A 108 9.32 27.79 -27.42
N GLU A 109 8.13 28.15 -27.87
CA GLU A 109 6.95 28.27 -26.99
C GLU A 109 6.45 26.89 -26.54
N ILE A 110 6.48 25.91 -27.45
CA ILE A 110 6.15 24.51 -27.15
C ILE A 110 7.13 23.95 -26.11
N GLU A 111 8.43 24.22 -26.28
CA GLU A 111 9.44 23.74 -25.33
C GLU A 111 9.27 24.38 -23.95
N LEU A 112 9.03 25.70 -23.87
CA LEU A 112 8.80 26.38 -22.60
C LEU A 112 7.58 25.83 -21.85
N LYS A 113 6.48 25.54 -22.56
CA LYS A 113 5.29 24.90 -21.97
C LYS A 113 5.58 23.47 -21.51
N ARG A 114 6.41 22.73 -22.25
CA ARG A 114 6.85 21.40 -21.82
C ARG A 114 7.69 21.51 -20.55
N GLU A 115 8.66 22.41 -20.47
CA GLU A 115 9.48 22.62 -19.27
C GLU A 115 8.65 22.99 -18.03
N GLN A 116 7.51 23.67 -18.21
CA GLN A 116 6.56 23.95 -17.14
C GLN A 116 5.76 22.71 -16.69
N LEU A 117 5.29 21.89 -17.63
CA LEU A 117 4.33 20.81 -17.36
C LEU A 117 5.00 19.46 -17.06
N GLN A 118 6.15 19.17 -17.67
CA GLN A 118 6.84 17.90 -17.52
C GLN A 118 7.25 17.61 -16.07
N PRO A 119 7.81 18.56 -15.29
CA PRO A 119 8.15 18.30 -13.89
C PRO A 119 6.91 17.96 -13.03
N LYS A 120 5.74 18.50 -13.37
CA LYS A 120 4.48 18.16 -12.70
C LYS A 120 4.06 16.73 -13.03
N LEU A 121 4.17 16.32 -14.29
CA LEU A 121 3.92 14.94 -14.71
C LEU A 121 4.88 13.98 -14.01
N ASP A 122 6.17 14.31 -13.96
CA ASP A 122 7.20 13.50 -13.31
C ASP A 122 6.90 13.32 -11.81
N ALA A 123 6.45 14.38 -11.13
CA ALA A 123 6.05 14.32 -9.72
C ALA A 123 4.85 13.38 -9.51
N ILE A 124 3.83 13.45 -10.37
CA ILE A 124 2.65 12.56 -10.30
C ILE A 124 3.07 11.10 -10.52
N LEU A 125 3.97 10.84 -11.46
CA LEU A 125 4.49 9.50 -11.72
C LEU A 125 5.33 8.97 -10.55
N ALA A 126 6.12 9.84 -9.93
CA ALA A 126 6.89 9.49 -8.73
C ALA A 126 5.96 9.14 -7.55
N GLU A 127 4.88 9.89 -7.34
CA GLU A 127 3.86 9.59 -6.32
C GLU A 127 3.19 8.24 -6.57
N ALA A 128 2.81 7.96 -7.82
CA ALA A 128 2.23 6.68 -8.21
C ALA A 128 3.20 5.51 -7.93
N ALA A 129 4.48 5.68 -8.25
CA ALA A 129 5.51 4.68 -7.97
C ALA A 129 5.75 4.50 -6.46
N ALA A 130 5.68 5.57 -5.68
CA ALA A 130 5.82 5.51 -4.22
C ALA A 130 4.66 4.74 -3.56
N ALA A 131 3.42 4.96 -4.01
CA ALA A 131 2.24 4.23 -3.54
C ALA A 131 2.36 2.71 -3.82
N ASP A 132 2.80 2.34 -5.03
CA ASP A 132 3.03 0.94 -5.41
C ASP A 132 4.16 0.29 -4.58
N ALA A 133 5.27 1.01 -4.37
CA ALA A 133 6.38 0.54 -3.56
C ALA A 133 5.98 0.34 -2.09
N ALA A 134 5.20 1.26 -1.52
CA ALA A 134 4.70 1.16 -0.15
C ALA A 134 3.77 -0.04 0.05
N LEU A 135 2.88 -0.30 -0.93
CA LEU A 135 2.02 -1.49 -0.91
C LEU A 135 2.85 -2.78 -1.02
N THR A 136 3.80 -2.81 -1.95
CA THR A 136 4.70 -3.96 -2.14
C THR A 136 5.48 -4.25 -0.86
N GLN A 137 6.06 -3.23 -0.23
CA GLN A 137 6.78 -3.37 1.03
C GLN A 137 5.88 -3.94 2.14
N ALA A 138 4.64 -3.46 2.27
CA ALA A 138 3.72 -3.98 3.27
C ALA A 138 3.35 -5.44 3.05
N ILE A 139 3.20 -5.86 1.78
CA ILE A 139 2.99 -7.26 1.43
C ILE A 139 4.22 -8.10 1.80
N SER A 140 5.42 -7.66 1.43
CA SER A 140 6.68 -8.36 1.75
C SER A 140 6.93 -8.47 3.26
N MET A 141 6.54 -7.46 4.05
CA MET A 141 6.61 -7.52 5.51
C MET A 141 5.63 -8.55 6.08
N ALA A 142 4.45 -8.70 5.48
CA ALA A 142 3.44 -9.66 5.94
C ALA A 142 3.65 -11.10 5.44
N THR A 143 4.47 -11.32 4.41
CA THR A 143 4.89 -12.67 4.00
C THR A 143 6.15 -13.13 4.74
N GLY A 144 6.76 -12.27 5.54
CA GLY A 144 8.03 -12.54 6.24
C GLY A 144 9.26 -12.47 5.34
N ASP A 145 9.11 -12.00 4.09
CA ASP A 145 10.23 -11.82 3.15
C ASP A 145 11.13 -10.64 3.52
N THR A 146 10.60 -9.70 4.32
CA THR A 146 11.34 -8.57 4.90
C THR A 146 11.03 -8.41 6.38
N PRO A 147 12.02 -8.13 7.24
CA PRO A 147 11.78 -7.86 8.65
C PRO A 147 10.85 -6.65 8.84
N ILE A 148 9.89 -6.74 9.76
CA ILE A 148 9.13 -5.59 10.24
C ILE A 148 10.10 -4.73 11.05
N PRO A 149 10.35 -3.45 10.70
CA PRO A 149 11.20 -2.58 11.50
C PRO A 149 10.60 -2.38 12.89
N ASP A 150 11.42 -2.47 13.95
CA ASP A 150 11.01 -2.21 15.34
C ASP A 150 10.59 -0.74 15.60
N SER A 151 10.56 0.11 14.56
CA SER A 151 10.20 1.52 14.62
C SER A 151 9.20 1.87 13.52
N PRO A 152 8.19 2.72 13.81
CA PRO A 152 7.26 3.16 12.79
C PRO A 152 8.01 3.91 11.68
N LEU A 153 7.62 3.66 10.43
CA LEU A 153 8.14 4.40 9.27
C LEU A 153 7.98 5.91 9.52
N PRO A 154 8.98 6.73 9.19
CA PRO A 154 8.86 8.18 9.33
C PRO A 154 7.69 8.67 8.47
N GLN A 155 6.90 9.59 9.06
CA GLN A 155 5.76 10.23 8.42
C GLN A 155 6.19 11.18 7.29
#